data_AF-A0A533QDV7-F1
#
_entry.id   AF-A0A533QDV7-F1
#
_cell.length_a   1.000
_cell.length_b   1.000
_cell.length_c   1.000
_cell.angle_alpha   90.00
_cell.angle_beta   90.00
_cell.angle_gamma   90.00
#
_symmetry.space_group_name_H-M   'P 1'
#
loop_
_entity.id
_entity.type
_entity.pdbx_description
1 polymer ?
#
loop_
_entity_poly.entity_id
_entity_poly.type
_entity_poly.pdbx_seq_one_letter_code
_entity_poly.pdbx_strand_id
1 'polypeptide(L)'
;MAVYCENHRIITRIHKDGEFKAELSLDKVTFHGHNEQKIYREIEVELLHGQFEHFKQVIDSLQNLLHLQPAIDSKYRKGLLLIGKYDSNISSLLYETNHKSGYYTQRH
;
A
#
# COMPACT_ATOMS: atom_id res chain seq x y z
N MET A 1 -7.51 18.75 -17.02
CA MET A 1 -7.56 17.27 -17.12
C MET A 1 -7.76 16.73 -15.72
N ALA A 2 -8.87 16.02 -15.46
CA ALA A 2 -9.12 15.41 -14.16
C ALA A 2 -8.59 13.97 -14.17
N VAL A 3 -7.72 13.65 -13.22
CA VAL A 3 -7.33 12.28 -12.89
C VAL A 3 -8.09 11.92 -11.63
N TYR A 4 -8.83 10.82 -11.64
CA TYR A 4 -9.54 10.34 -10.46
C TYR A 4 -9.48 8.82 -10.38
N CYS A 5 -9.86 8.28 -9.23
CA CYS A 5 -9.95 6.85 -9.03
C CYS A 5 -11.26 6.47 -8.35
N GLU A 6 -11.75 5.29 -8.70
CA GLU A 6 -12.84 4.60 -8.03
C GLU A 6 -12.27 3.40 -7.29
N ASN A 7 -12.66 3.17 -6.03
CA ASN A 7 -12.24 2.01 -5.29
C ASN A 7 -13.45 1.19 -4.84
N HIS A 8 -13.50 -0.08 -5.25
CA HIS A 8 -14.42 -1.05 -4.69
C HIS A 8 -13.68 -1.88 -3.63
N ARG A 9 -14.04 -1.67 -2.36
CA ARG A 9 -13.39 -2.27 -1.20
C ARG A 9 -14.27 -3.31 -0.52
N ILE A 10 -13.72 -4.48 -0.25
CA ILE A 10 -14.31 -5.50 0.64
C ILE A 10 -13.47 -5.56 1.90
N ILE A 11 -14.11 -5.48 3.07
CA ILE A 11 -13.43 -5.46 4.36
C ILE A 11 -13.87 -6.66 5.18
N THR A 12 -12.91 -7.33 5.82
CA THR A 12 -13.17 -8.35 6.84
C THR A 12 -12.23 -8.20 8.03
N ARG A 13 -12.63 -8.71 9.18
CA ARG A 13 -11.79 -8.75 10.38
C ARG A 13 -11.17 -10.13 10.53
N ILE A 14 -9.87 -10.15 10.70
CA ILE A 14 -9.11 -11.35 11.05
C ILE A 14 -8.56 -11.18 12.46
N HIS A 15 -8.51 -12.26 13.22
CA HIS A 15 -7.99 -12.23 14.57
C HIS A 15 -7.44 -13.59 14.96
N LYS A 16 -6.59 -13.57 15.97
CA LYS A 16 -6.19 -14.75 16.73
C LYS A 16 -6.36 -14.41 18.20
N ASP A 17 -7.18 -15.19 18.88
CA ASP A 17 -7.61 -14.90 20.25
C ASP A 17 -6.40 -14.73 21.19
N GLY A 18 -6.42 -13.65 21.96
CA GLY A 18 -5.32 -13.28 22.86
C GLY A 18 -4.08 -12.72 22.18
N GLU A 19 -4.00 -12.70 20.85
CA GLU A 19 -2.78 -12.32 20.13
C GLU A 19 -2.94 -11.04 19.32
N PHE A 20 -3.87 -11.00 18.35
CA PHE A 20 -4.08 -9.81 17.53
C PHE A 20 -5.48 -9.70 16.95
N LYS A 21 -5.83 -8.48 16.56
CA LYS A 21 -6.98 -8.13 15.73
C LYS A 21 -6.50 -7.25 14.58
N ALA A 22 -6.86 -7.60 13.36
CA ALA A 22 -6.51 -6.87 12.17
C ALA A 22 -7.69 -6.74 11.21
N GLU A 23 -7.66 -5.69 10.39
CA GLU A 23 -8.58 -5.49 9.29
C GLU A 23 -7.89 -5.92 7.99
N LEU A 24 -8.52 -6.80 7.23
CA LEU A 24 -8.09 -7.19 5.90
C LEU A 24 -9.03 -6.54 4.89
N SER A 25 -8.46 -5.76 3.98
CA SER A 25 -9.15 -5.07 2.89
C SER A 25 -8.71 -5.62 1.55
N LEU A 26 -9.68 -5.98 0.70
CA LEU A 26 -9.47 -6.31 -0.70
C LEU A 26 -9.93 -5.12 -1.55
N ASP A 27 -9.00 -4.51 -2.28
CA ASP A 27 -9.27 -3.33 -3.08
C ASP A 27 -9.22 -3.65 -4.58
N LYS A 28 -10.23 -3.20 -5.31
CA LYS A 28 -10.21 -3.08 -6.76
C LYS A 28 -10.28 -1.59 -7.11
N VAL A 29 -9.12 -1.03 -7.41
CA VAL A 29 -8.96 0.39 -7.77
C VAL A 29 -9.00 0.52 -9.28
N THR A 30 -9.86 1.41 -9.76
CA THR A 30 -9.91 1.82 -11.16
C THR A 30 -9.40 3.24 -11.27
N PHE A 31 -8.28 3.42 -11.95
CA PHE A 31 -7.71 4.73 -12.25
C PHE A 31 -8.22 5.23 -13.60
N HIS A 32 -8.74 6.45 -13.65
CA HIS A 32 -9.27 7.10 -14.85
C HIS A 32 -8.39 8.28 -15.28
N GLY A 33 -7.81 8.17 -16.46
CA GLY A 33 -7.10 9.23 -17.16
C GLY A 33 -7.95 9.86 -18.27
N HIS A 34 -7.34 10.67 -19.14
CA HIS A 34 -8.08 11.37 -20.20
C HIS A 34 -8.72 10.41 -21.21
N ASN A 35 -7.99 9.40 -21.69
CA ASN A 35 -8.46 8.42 -22.68
C ASN A 35 -8.11 6.98 -22.27
N GLU A 36 -7.76 6.76 -21.01
CA GLU A 36 -7.34 5.44 -20.55
C GLU A 36 -7.87 5.15 -19.16
N GLN A 37 -8.02 3.86 -18.91
CA GLN A 37 -8.41 3.31 -17.61
C GLN A 37 -7.46 2.16 -17.27
N LYS A 38 -6.99 2.12 -16.03
CA LYS A 38 -6.15 1.04 -15.52
C LYS A 38 -6.75 0.47 -14.24
N ILE A 39 -6.81 -0.85 -14.16
CA ILE A 39 -7.28 -1.55 -12.96
C ILE A 39 -6.06 -2.00 -12.16
N TYR A 40 -6.06 -1.67 -10.89
CA TYR A 40 -5.11 -2.14 -9.89
C TYR A 40 -5.85 -2.91 -8.80
N ARG A 41 -5.24 -3.97 -8.31
CA ARG A 41 -5.80 -4.81 -7.26
C ARG A 41 -4.76 -4.99 -6.18
N GLU A 42 -5.18 -4.86 -4.93
CA GLU A 42 -4.30 -5.09 -3.79
C GLU A 42 -5.06 -5.66 -2.59
N ILE A 43 -4.26 -6.16 -1.65
CA ILE A 43 -4.71 -6.60 -0.34
C ILE A 43 -3.97 -5.75 0.68
N GLU A 44 -4.71 -5.02 1.51
CA GLU A 44 -4.17 -4.28 2.64
C GLU A 44 -4.54 -5.01 3.92
N VAL A 45 -3.58 -5.16 4.84
CA VAL A 45 -3.89 -5.69 6.18
C VAL A 45 -3.36 -4.74 7.23
N GLU A 46 -4.26 -4.20 8.05
CA GLU A 46 -3.97 -3.22 9.08
C GLU A 46 -4.11 -3.85 10.46
N LEU A 47 -3.04 -3.82 11.25
CA LEU A 47 -3.06 -4.26 12.63
C LEU A 47 -3.80 -3.22 13.48
N LEU A 48 -4.96 -3.58 14.03
CA LEU A 48 -5.75 -2.71 14.88
C LEU A 48 -5.29 -2.77 16.34
N HIS A 49 -4.94 -3.96 16.81
CA HIS A 49 -4.47 -4.20 18.17
C HIS A 49 -3.71 -5.53 18.28
N GLY A 50 -2.78 -5.63 19.22
CA GLY A 50 -2.11 -6.88 19.60
C GLY A 50 -0.63 -6.93 19.23
N GLN A 51 -0.09 -8.15 19.17
CA GLN A 51 1.34 -8.40 19.01
C GLN A 51 1.75 -8.37 17.53
N PHE A 52 2.61 -7.41 17.17
CA PHE A 52 3.06 -7.22 15.79
C PHE A 52 3.77 -8.45 15.21
N GLU A 53 4.61 -9.14 15.99
CA GLU A 53 5.35 -10.31 15.49
C GLU A 53 4.43 -11.48 15.11
N HIS A 54 3.39 -11.72 15.91
CA HIS A 54 2.42 -12.77 15.63
C HIS A 54 1.56 -12.41 14.42
N PHE A 55 1.16 -11.14 14.32
CA PHE A 55 0.50 -10.61 13.13
C PHE A 55 1.38 -10.79 11.88
N LYS A 56 2.65 -10.41 11.95
CA LYS A 56 3.60 -10.51 10.84
C LYS A 56 3.74 -11.96 10.35
N GLN A 57 3.85 -12.94 11.25
CA GLN A 57 3.93 -14.36 10.87
C GLN A 57 2.72 -14.82 10.05
N VAL A 58 1.52 -14.35 10.41
CA VAL A 58 0.29 -14.66 9.65
C VAL A 58 0.31 -13.98 8.28
N ILE A 59 0.75 -12.72 8.19
CA ILE A 59 0.84 -12.00 6.92
C ILE A 59 1.90 -12.60 5.99
N ASP A 60 3.07 -12.96 6.50
CA ASP A 60 4.12 -13.64 5.73
C ASP A 60 3.60 -14.98 5.17
N SER A 61 2.84 -15.72 5.99
CA SER A 61 2.21 -16.99 5.55
C SER A 61 1.17 -16.76 4.46
N LEU A 62 0.33 -15.73 4.58
CA LEU A 62 -0.66 -15.36 3.58
C LEU A 62 -0.01 -14.93 2.26
N GLN A 63 1.07 -14.12 2.33
CA GLN A 63 1.83 -13.70 1.16
C GLN A 63 2.42 -14.90 0.42
N ASN A 64 3.02 -15.84 1.14
CA ASN A 64 3.61 -17.03 0.56
C ASN A 64 2.55 -17.95 -0.07
N LEU A 65 1.44 -18.19 0.64
CA LEU A 65 0.35 -19.05 0.16
C LEU A 65 -0.29 -18.54 -1.14
N LEU A 66 -0.44 -17.23 -1.26
CA LEU A 66 -1.09 -16.58 -2.40
C LEU A 66 -0.09 -16.02 -3.42
N HIS A 67 1.21 -16.26 -3.24
CA HIS A 67 2.29 -15.73 -4.07
C HIS A 67 2.22 -14.20 -4.28
N LEU A 68 1.87 -13.46 -3.22
CA LEU A 68 1.71 -12.02 -3.25
C LEU A 68 3.06 -11.32 -3.16
N GLN A 69 3.17 -10.17 -3.82
CA GLN A 69 4.31 -9.28 -3.70
C GLN A 69 3.94 -8.11 -2.79
N PRO A 70 4.81 -7.69 -1.85
CA PRO A 70 4.58 -6.49 -1.06
C PRO A 70 4.39 -5.26 -1.94
N ALA A 71 3.39 -4.44 -1.63
CA ALA A 71 3.20 -3.16 -2.29
C ALA A 71 4.24 -2.15 -1.77
N ILE A 72 5.00 -1.54 -2.68
CA ILE A 72 6.04 -0.54 -2.36
C ILE A 72 5.52 0.90 -2.51
N ASP A 73 4.47 1.08 -3.32
CA ASP A 73 3.89 2.38 -3.65
C ASP A 73 2.48 2.50 -3.10
N SER A 74 2.11 3.71 -2.65
CA SER A 74 0.72 4.02 -2.33
C SER A 74 -0.17 4.02 -3.58
N LYS A 75 -1.48 3.82 -3.40
CA LYS A 75 -2.49 3.96 -4.48
C LYS A 75 -2.33 5.27 -5.27
N TYR A 76 -2.05 6.38 -4.59
CA TYR A 76 -1.83 7.67 -5.23
C TYR A 76 -0.63 7.64 -6.19
N ARG A 77 0.52 7.15 -5.72
CA ARG A 77 1.72 7.03 -6.55
C ARG A 77 1.51 6.03 -7.68
N LYS A 78 0.84 4.90 -7.44
CA LYS A 78 0.45 3.94 -8.49
C LYS A 78 -0.43 4.58 -9.55
N GLY A 79 -1.44 5.36 -9.16
CA GLY A 79 -2.28 6.10 -10.11
C GLY A 79 -1.45 7.06 -10.97
N LEU A 80 -0.57 7.85 -10.35
CA LEU A 80 0.33 8.74 -11.09
C LEU A 80 1.25 8.01 -12.06
N LEU A 81 1.78 6.83 -11.71
CA LEU A 81 2.63 6.04 -12.61
C LEU A 81 1.86 5.37 -13.75
N LEU A 82 0.62 4.94 -13.50
CA LEU A 82 -0.17 4.16 -14.45
C LEU A 82 -0.94 5.01 -15.46
N ILE A 83 -1.45 6.17 -15.03
CA ILE A 83 -2.30 7.05 -15.85
C ILE A 83 -1.91 8.52 -15.76
N GLY A 84 -1.07 8.89 -14.79
CA GLY A 84 -0.44 10.20 -14.78
C GLY A 84 0.70 10.19 -15.79
N LYS A 85 0.93 11.33 -16.46
CA LYS A 85 2.11 11.54 -17.30
C LYS A 85 3.37 11.71 -16.43
N TYR A 86 3.64 10.77 -15.53
CA TYR A 86 4.80 10.80 -14.65
C TYR A 86 5.97 10.16 -15.39
N ASP A 87 6.85 10.99 -15.93
CA ASP A 87 8.05 10.54 -16.63
C ASP A 87 9.00 9.89 -15.61
N SER A 88 9.35 8.62 -15.84
CA SER A 88 10.16 7.79 -14.92
C SER A 88 11.55 8.36 -14.64
N ASN A 89 11.98 9.37 -15.41
CA ASN A 89 13.26 10.06 -15.26
C ASN A 89 13.34 11.02 -14.05
N ILE A 90 12.22 11.31 -13.36
CA ILE A 90 12.20 12.12 -12.12
C ILE A 90 12.29 11.22 -10.86
N SER A 91 12.53 9.91 -11.01
CA SER A 91 12.52 8.95 -9.90
C SER A 91 13.73 9.03 -8.96
N SER A 92 14.90 9.53 -9.39
CA SER A 92 16.09 9.60 -8.51
C SER A 92 16.02 10.74 -7.50
N LEU A 93 15.38 11.86 -7.86
CA LEU A 93 15.36 13.07 -7.01
C LEU A 93 14.40 12.96 -5.81
N LEU A 94 13.32 12.17 -5.91
CA LEU A 94 12.36 11.99 -4.80
C LEU A 94 12.69 10.80 -3.88
N TYR A 95 13.53 9.87 -4.33
CA TYR A 95 14.06 8.80 -3.48
C TYR A 95 15.05 9.35 -2.45
N GLU A 96 15.85 10.36 -2.82
CA GLU A 96 16.82 10.98 -1.90
C GLU A 96 16.18 11.92 -0.87
N THR A 97 15.09 12.60 -1.21
CA THR A 97 14.44 13.54 -0.28
C THR A 97 13.71 12.84 0.87
N ASN A 98 13.21 11.62 0.66
CA ASN A 98 12.53 10.86 1.72
C ASN A 98 13.50 10.08 2.63
N HIS A 99 14.73 9.81 2.18
CA HIS A 99 15.75 9.15 3.01
C HIS A 99 16.58 10.12 3.87
N LYS A 100 16.60 11.42 3.56
CA LYS A 100 17.36 12.42 4.34
C LYS A 100 16.59 13.06 5.51
N SER A 101 15.28 12.83 5.65
CA SER A 101 14.51 13.40 6.76
C SER A 101 14.51 12.54 8.05
N GLY A 102 15.35 11.51 8.12
CA GLY A 102 15.37 10.52 9.22
C GLY A 102 16.57 10.59 10.17
N TYR A 103 17.47 11.57 10.07
CA TYR A 103 18.62 11.68 10.97
C TYR A 103 18.81 13.10 11.49
N TYR A 104 19.06 13.20 12.80
CA TYR A 104 19.25 14.39 13.65
C TYR A 104 17.93 15.07 14.09
N THR A 105 17.55 15.08 15.38
CA THR A 105 18.40 15.44 16.52
C THR A 105 17.80 14.90 17.83
N GLN A 106 18.51 13.98 18.52
CA GLN A 106 18.49 13.94 19.97
C GLN A 106 19.41 15.07 20.46
N ARG A 107 18.91 15.94 21.34
CA ARG A 107 19.75 16.73 22.23
C ARG A 107 19.25 16.53 23.64
N HIS A 108 20.20 16.13 24.49
CA HIS A 108 20.12 16.11 25.94
C HIS A 108 19.68 17.46 26.50
#